data_AF-A0A920N8L2-F1
#
_entry.id   AF-A0A920N8L2-F1
#
_cell.length_a   1.000
_cell.length_b   1.000
_cell.length_c   1.000
_cell.angle_alpha   90.00
_cell.angle_beta   90.00
_cell.angle_gamma   90.00
#
_symmetry.space_group_name_H-M   'P 1'
#
loop_
_entity.id
_entity.type
_entity.pdbx_description
1 polymer ?
#
loop_
_entity_poly.entity_id
_entity_poly.type
_entity_poly.pdbx_seq_one_letter_code
_entity_poly.pdbx_strand_id
1 'polypeptide(L)'
;MILSSSPISQMVPYRSGAIDGRFIMDWDKDSVSNAGFAKIDILSLPVLDQLIEAVNLIEQKTGKFVDISRINLDDAQVYDMINQGRSKGVFLLQSPAQLKMGQRLKSRNLLDLAYQVALIRPGVGTQGSSVSQFVDRYRNGVAWNYDHPLEKRALKRGYGIIIWQEQVVQLISDVSG
;
A
#
# COMPACT_ATOMS: atom_id res chain seq x y z
N MET A 1 -4.27 12.83 -16.88
CA MET A 1 -4.42 12.88 -18.35
C MET A 1 -5.82 12.43 -18.69
N ILE A 2 -6.52 13.18 -19.55
CA ILE A 2 -7.90 12.84 -19.95
C ILE A 2 -7.89 12.42 -21.41
N LEU A 3 -8.65 11.37 -21.70
CA LEU A 3 -8.82 10.80 -23.03
C LEU A 3 -10.28 10.92 -23.44
N SER A 4 -10.50 11.27 -24.69
CA SER A 4 -11.82 11.39 -25.28
C SER A 4 -11.80 10.86 -26.70
N SER A 5 -12.92 10.30 -27.15
CA SER A 5 -13.12 9.87 -28.54
C SER A 5 -13.34 11.06 -29.49
N SER A 6 -13.65 12.23 -28.95
CA SER A 6 -13.84 13.48 -29.70
C SER A 6 -12.90 14.58 -29.18
N PRO A 7 -12.59 15.61 -29.99
CA PRO A 7 -11.71 16.70 -29.55
C PRO A 7 -12.22 17.37 -28.26
N ILE A 8 -11.42 17.32 -27.19
CA ILE A 8 -11.79 17.86 -25.86
C ILE A 8 -12.19 19.33 -25.94
N SER A 9 -11.57 20.10 -26.83
CA SER A 9 -11.86 21.51 -27.09
C SER A 9 -13.29 21.81 -27.53
N GLN A 10 -14.03 20.83 -28.06
CA GLN A 10 -15.43 20.99 -28.45
C GLN A 10 -16.41 20.76 -27.29
N MET A 11 -15.93 20.17 -26.19
CA MET A 11 -16.76 19.79 -25.05
C MET A 11 -16.44 20.62 -23.81
N VAL A 12 -15.16 20.96 -23.60
CA VAL A 12 -14.70 21.61 -22.38
C VAL A 12 -13.67 22.70 -22.73
N PRO A 13 -13.81 23.91 -22.15
CA PRO A 13 -12.76 24.92 -22.21
C PRO A 13 -11.43 24.41 -21.64
N TYR A 14 -10.35 24.86 -22.24
CA TYR A 14 -9.00 24.56 -21.78
C TYR A 14 -8.12 25.80 -21.90
N ARG A 15 -7.04 25.80 -21.14
CA ARG A 15 -6.04 26.87 -21.10
C ARG A 15 -4.64 26.28 -21.24
N SER A 16 -3.70 27.11 -21.66
CA SER A 16 -2.29 26.72 -21.63
C SER A 16 -1.85 26.47 -20.17
N GLY A 17 -1.12 25.38 -19.97
CA GLY A 17 -0.50 25.07 -18.69
C GLY A 17 0.79 25.86 -18.47
N ALA A 18 1.41 25.65 -17.30
CA ALA A 18 2.69 26.29 -16.97
C ALA A 18 3.88 25.76 -17.79
N ILE A 19 3.74 24.58 -18.40
CA ILE A 19 4.76 23.96 -19.26
C ILE A 19 4.29 24.11 -20.69
N ASP A 20 5.18 24.62 -21.55
CA ASP A 20 4.87 24.81 -22.96
C ASP A 20 4.44 23.50 -23.64
N GLY A 21 3.48 23.60 -24.55
CA GLY A 21 2.84 22.45 -25.19
C GLY A 21 1.92 21.61 -24.29
N ARG A 22 1.70 22.00 -23.01
CA ARG A 22 0.68 21.37 -22.15
C ARG A 22 -0.55 22.26 -22.03
N PHE A 23 -1.71 21.62 -22.05
CA PHE A 23 -2.99 22.27 -21.83
C PHE A 23 -3.68 21.68 -20.60
N ILE A 24 -4.39 22.53 -19.88
CA ILE A 24 -5.15 22.20 -18.69
C ILE A 24 -6.61 22.44 -19.03
N MET A 25 -7.43 21.40 -18.87
CA MET A 25 -8.89 21.53 -18.93
C MET A 25 -9.40 22.20 -17.65
N ASP A 26 -10.41 23.05 -17.79
CA ASP A 26 -10.93 23.81 -16.64
C ASP A 26 -11.84 22.98 -15.71
N TRP A 27 -12.30 21.81 -16.15
CA TRP A 27 -13.02 20.88 -15.29
C TRP A 27 -12.08 20.17 -14.32
N ASP A 28 -12.55 20.01 -13.09
CA ASP A 28 -11.86 19.25 -12.06
C ASP A 28 -12.01 17.73 -12.28
N LYS A 29 -11.31 16.97 -11.42
CA LYS A 29 -11.28 15.51 -11.49
C LYS A 29 -12.68 14.88 -11.37
N ASP A 30 -13.54 15.46 -10.55
CA ASP A 30 -14.86 14.91 -10.26
C ASP A 30 -15.83 15.19 -11.39
N SER A 31 -15.78 16.38 -11.98
CA SER A 31 -16.55 16.76 -13.17
C SER A 31 -16.20 15.90 -14.37
N VAL A 32 -14.91 15.65 -14.59
CA VAL A 32 -14.43 14.74 -15.65
C VAL A 32 -14.95 13.32 -15.44
N SER A 33 -14.94 12.82 -14.20
CA SER A 33 -15.46 11.49 -13.87
C SER A 33 -16.97 11.41 -14.09
N ASN A 34 -17.73 12.43 -13.68
CA ASN A 34 -19.17 12.50 -13.84
C ASN A 34 -19.58 12.57 -15.32
N ALA A 35 -18.77 13.21 -16.15
CA ALA A 35 -18.98 13.27 -17.60
C ALA A 35 -18.59 11.98 -18.34
N GLY A 36 -18.09 10.95 -17.63
CA GLY A 36 -17.75 9.66 -18.22
C GLY A 36 -16.46 9.67 -19.06
N PHE A 37 -15.59 10.68 -18.89
CA PHE A 37 -14.31 10.70 -19.60
C PHE A 37 -13.37 9.61 -19.08
N ALA A 38 -12.60 9.03 -19.98
CA ALA A 38 -11.50 8.14 -19.61
C ALA A 38 -10.37 8.98 -19.01
N LYS A 39 -9.94 8.62 -17.79
CA LYS A 39 -8.95 9.35 -17.02
C LYS A 39 -7.81 8.46 -16.59
N ILE A 40 -6.58 8.91 -16.84
CA ILE A 40 -5.35 8.28 -16.39
C ILE A 40 -4.64 9.22 -15.42
N ASP A 41 -4.48 8.79 -14.17
CA ASP A 41 -3.68 9.50 -13.18
C ASP A 41 -2.20 9.14 -13.40
N ILE A 42 -1.39 10.14 -13.71
CA ILE A 42 0.07 10.00 -13.83
C ILE A 42 0.65 10.50 -12.53
N LEU A 43 1.16 9.58 -11.71
CA LEU A 43 1.78 9.86 -10.42
C LEU A 43 3.29 9.78 -10.56
N SER A 44 3.99 10.81 -10.08
CA SER A 44 5.45 10.76 -9.92
C SER A 44 5.77 10.14 -8.58
N LEU A 45 6.37 8.94 -8.59
CA LEU A 45 6.84 8.25 -7.40
C LEU A 45 8.37 8.14 -7.45
N PRO A 46 9.12 9.03 -6.76
CA PRO A 46 10.59 9.09 -6.85
C PRO A 46 11.31 7.79 -6.49
N VAL A 47 10.66 6.91 -5.73
CA VAL A 47 11.19 5.59 -5.37
C VAL A 47 11.37 4.69 -6.60
N LEU A 48 10.52 4.83 -7.62
CA LEU A 48 10.68 4.07 -8.86
C LEU A 48 11.93 4.51 -9.62
N ASP A 49 12.23 5.81 -9.64
CA ASP A 49 13.45 6.34 -10.25
C ASP A 49 14.69 5.85 -9.48
N GLN A 50 14.65 5.90 -8.15
CA GLN A 50 15.72 5.37 -7.29
C GLN A 50 15.96 3.87 -7.51
N LEU A 51 14.90 3.09 -7.73
CA LEU A 51 15.00 1.67 -8.00
C LEU A 51 15.70 1.39 -9.34
N ILE A 52 15.35 2.14 -10.39
CA ILE A 52 15.97 2.03 -11.71
C ILE A 52 17.45 2.43 -11.63
N GLU A 53 17.77 3.53 -10.95
CA GLU A 53 19.15 3.97 -10.76
C GLU A 53 19.98 2.90 -10.02
N ALA A 54 19.44 2.31 -8.95
CA ALA A 54 20.12 1.26 -8.21
C ALA A 54 20.40 0.02 -9.09
N VAL A 55 19.45 -0.42 -9.91
CA VAL A 55 19.65 -1.55 -10.84
C VAL A 55 20.74 -1.23 -11.86
N ASN A 56 20.71 -0.04 -12.45
CA ASN A 56 21.73 0.40 -13.42
C ASN A 56 23.13 0.43 -12.78
N LEU A 57 23.26 0.92 -11.55
CA LEU A 57 24.54 0.95 -10.84
C LEU A 57 25.06 -0.45 -10.51
N ILE A 58 24.18 -1.39 -10.16
CA ILE A 58 24.55 -2.80 -9.94
C ILE A 58 25.08 -3.40 -11.24
N GLU A 59 24.40 -3.19 -12.36
CA GLU A 59 24.83 -3.68 -13.67
C GLU A 59 26.18 -3.09 -14.08
N GLN A 60 26.36 -1.76 -13.97
CA GLN A 60 27.63 -1.10 -14.28
C GLN A 60 28.80 -1.64 -13.45
N LYS A 61 28.56 -1.94 -12.17
CA LYS A 61 29.62 -2.39 -11.26
C LYS A 61 29.93 -3.88 -11.36
N THR A 62 28.94 -4.71 -11.66
CA THR A 62 29.06 -6.18 -11.58
C THR A 62 28.93 -6.90 -12.92
N GLY A 63 28.50 -6.19 -13.97
CA GLY A 63 28.14 -6.75 -15.27
C GLY A 63 26.86 -7.59 -15.26
N LYS A 64 26.12 -7.61 -14.13
CA LYS A 64 24.91 -8.42 -13.97
C LYS A 64 23.67 -7.53 -13.95
N PHE A 65 22.77 -7.78 -14.89
CA PHE A 65 21.44 -7.18 -14.89
C PHE A 65 20.55 -7.80 -13.81
N VAL A 66 19.77 -6.97 -13.11
CA VAL A 66 18.79 -7.40 -12.09
C VAL A 66 17.39 -7.23 -12.65
N ASP A 67 16.70 -8.35 -12.92
CA ASP A 67 15.29 -8.34 -13.30
C ASP A 67 14.40 -8.22 -12.06
N ILE A 68 13.86 -7.02 -11.84
CA ILE A 68 12.98 -6.69 -10.71
C ILE A 68 11.74 -7.60 -10.68
N SER A 69 11.26 -8.08 -11.84
CA SER A 69 10.08 -8.95 -11.91
C SER A 69 10.32 -10.37 -11.37
N ARG A 70 11.59 -10.73 -11.12
CA ARG A 70 12.02 -12.08 -10.71
C ARG A 70 12.77 -12.11 -9.39
N ILE A 71 12.69 -11.04 -8.59
CA ILE A 71 13.36 -10.99 -7.29
C ILE A 71 12.86 -12.11 -6.36
N ASN A 72 13.75 -12.62 -5.52
CA ASN A 72 13.39 -13.57 -4.48
C ASN A 72 12.63 -12.85 -3.36
N LEU A 73 11.35 -13.18 -3.19
CA LEU A 73 10.50 -12.60 -2.16
C LEU A 73 10.71 -13.24 -0.78
N ASP A 74 11.42 -14.37 -0.70
CA ASP A 74 11.65 -15.13 0.53
C ASP A 74 13.05 -14.90 1.12
N ASP A 75 13.74 -13.82 0.72
CA ASP A 75 15.07 -13.49 1.24
C ASP A 75 15.01 -13.10 2.73
N ALA A 76 15.41 -14.04 3.59
CA ALA A 76 15.45 -13.86 5.04
C ALA A 76 16.29 -12.67 5.49
N GLN A 77 17.34 -12.29 4.74
CA GLN A 77 18.21 -11.17 5.11
C GLN A 77 17.49 -9.84 5.00
N VAL A 78 16.62 -9.69 3.99
CA VAL A 78 15.77 -8.49 3.83
C VAL A 78 14.83 -8.35 5.02
N TYR A 79 14.18 -9.45 5.40
CA TYR A 79 13.28 -9.48 6.56
C TYR A 79 14.02 -9.22 7.87
N ASP A 80 15.20 -9.82 8.08
CA ASP A 80 16.02 -9.58 9.28
C ASP A 80 16.47 -8.12 9.37
N MET A 81 16.88 -7.51 8.26
CA MET A 81 17.21 -6.08 8.21
C MET A 81 16.02 -5.21 8.66
N ILE A 82 14.82 -5.47 8.13
CA ILE A 82 13.60 -4.75 8.52
C ILE A 82 13.30 -4.97 10.01
N ASN A 83 13.40 -6.21 10.49
CA ASN A 83 13.11 -6.61 11.87
C ASN A 83 14.13 -6.10 12.90
N GLN A 84 15.31 -5.67 12.45
CA GLN A 84 16.31 -4.97 13.24
C GLN A 84 16.05 -3.45 13.28
N GLY A 85 15.06 -2.94 12.55
CA GLY A 85 14.79 -1.51 12.40
C GLY A 85 15.74 -0.81 11.44
N ARG A 86 16.37 -1.55 10.52
CA ARG A 86 17.33 -1.03 9.52
C ARG A 86 16.67 -0.79 8.16
N SER A 87 15.39 -0.38 8.13
CA SER A 87 14.63 -0.09 6.91
C SER A 87 14.54 1.41 6.60
N LYS A 88 15.47 2.23 7.09
CA LYS A 88 15.53 3.65 6.73
C LYS A 88 15.85 3.77 5.23
N GLY A 89 15.01 4.50 4.50
CA GLY A 89 15.10 4.60 3.03
C GLY A 89 14.32 3.52 2.28
N VAL A 90 13.78 2.51 2.96
CA VAL A 90 12.87 1.53 2.34
C VAL A 90 11.47 2.14 2.29
N PHE A 91 10.90 2.19 1.08
CA PHE A 91 9.58 2.76 0.85
C PHE A 91 8.50 2.14 1.74
N LEU A 92 7.63 2.97 2.30
CA LEU A 92 6.57 2.65 3.28
C LEU A 92 7.04 2.17 4.66
N LEU A 93 8.32 1.81 4.83
CA LEU A 93 8.85 1.20 6.05
C LEU A 93 9.88 2.08 6.79
N GLN A 94 10.02 3.35 6.39
CA GLN A 94 11.10 4.22 6.88
C GLN A 94 10.75 5.08 8.11
N SER A 95 9.46 5.23 8.46
CA SER A 95 9.06 6.12 9.55
C SER A 95 9.42 5.55 10.93
N PRO A 96 9.62 6.36 11.99
CA PRO A 96 9.94 5.84 13.32
C PRO A 96 8.91 4.83 13.86
N ALA A 97 7.63 5.02 13.56
CA ALA A 97 6.57 4.07 13.92
C ALA A 97 6.70 2.75 13.16
N GLN A 98 7.06 2.80 11.87
CA GLN A 98 7.31 1.62 11.05
C GLN A 98 8.54 0.83 11.51
N LEU A 99 9.63 1.52 11.86
CA LEU A 99 10.83 0.86 12.38
C LEU A 99 10.52 0.06 13.67
N LYS A 100 9.79 0.69 14.60
CA LYS A 100 9.33 0.02 15.84
C LYS A 100 8.37 -1.13 15.55
N MET A 101 7.47 -0.96 14.58
CA MET A 101 6.54 -2.02 14.20
C MET A 101 7.27 -3.22 13.61
N GLY A 102 8.23 -3.04 12.71
CA GLY A 102 9.04 -4.15 12.18
C GLY A 102 9.76 -4.93 13.28
N GLN A 103 10.30 -4.23 14.28
CA GLN A 103 10.93 -4.87 15.44
C GLN A 103 9.97 -5.69 16.31
N ARG A 104 8.69 -5.30 16.39
CA ARG A 104 7.65 -6.03 17.14
C ARG A 104 7.00 -7.15 16.32
N LEU A 105 6.65 -6.85 15.07
CA LEU A 105 5.96 -7.77 14.19
C LEU A 105 6.89 -8.84 13.66
N LYS A 106 8.21 -8.68 13.58
CA LYS A 106 9.14 -9.74 13.15
C LYS A 106 8.73 -10.41 11.82
N SER A 107 8.48 -9.61 10.80
CA SER A 107 8.00 -10.03 9.47
C SER A 107 8.90 -11.10 8.83
N ARG A 108 8.30 -12.09 8.15
CA ARG A 108 8.98 -13.22 7.51
C ARG A 108 8.51 -13.52 6.09
N ASN A 109 7.50 -12.79 5.60
CA ASN A 109 6.97 -12.91 4.25
C ASN A 109 6.27 -11.59 3.87
N LEU A 110 5.78 -11.49 2.63
CA LEU A 110 5.10 -10.29 2.14
C LEU A 110 3.78 -9.97 2.86
N LEU A 111 3.03 -10.99 3.29
CA LEU A 111 1.78 -10.77 4.03
C LEU A 111 2.06 -10.08 5.38
N ASP A 112 3.16 -10.43 6.04
CA ASP A 112 3.60 -9.79 7.28
C ASP A 112 3.92 -8.31 7.04
N LEU A 113 4.60 -7.98 5.94
CA LEU A 113 4.87 -6.60 5.56
C LEU A 113 3.58 -5.83 5.23
N ALA A 114 2.61 -6.49 4.60
CA ALA A 114 1.30 -5.91 4.35
C ALA A 114 0.59 -5.57 5.66
N TYR A 115 0.61 -6.46 6.67
CA TYR A 115 0.10 -6.15 8.02
C TYR A 115 0.84 -4.96 8.65
N GLN A 116 2.17 -4.94 8.60
CA GLN A 116 2.97 -3.85 9.15
C GLN A 116 2.57 -2.49 8.57
N VAL A 117 2.40 -2.40 7.24
CA VAL A 117 1.96 -1.18 6.56
C VAL A 117 0.51 -0.84 6.90
N ALA A 118 -0.37 -1.83 7.00
CA ALA A 118 -1.79 -1.61 7.30
C ALA A 118 -2.03 -1.09 8.74
N LEU A 119 -1.27 -1.60 9.71
CA LEU A 119 -1.43 -1.26 11.14
C LEU A 119 -0.90 0.13 11.51
N ILE A 120 0.06 0.65 10.76
CA ILE A 120 0.63 1.99 10.99
C ILE A 120 0.01 2.98 10.00
N ARG A 121 -1.21 3.42 10.32
CA ARG A 121 -1.94 4.47 9.58
C ARG A 121 -2.56 5.50 10.54
N PRO A 122 -2.69 6.77 10.12
CA PRO A 122 -3.49 7.76 10.86
C PRO A 122 -4.91 7.21 11.05
N GLY A 123 -5.36 7.05 12.31
CA GLY A 123 -6.69 6.51 12.66
C GLY A 123 -6.70 5.08 13.22
N VAL A 124 -5.71 4.24 12.91
CA VAL A 124 -5.58 2.91 13.55
C VAL A 124 -4.87 3.04 14.91
N GLY A 125 -3.95 4.01 15.04
CA GLY A 125 -3.19 4.28 16.26
C GLY A 125 -3.95 4.99 17.39
N THR A 126 -5.11 5.58 17.13
CA THR A 126 -6.00 6.14 18.19
C THR A 126 -6.66 5.02 19.00
N GLN A 127 -6.76 3.81 18.44
CA GLN A 127 -7.12 2.59 19.14
C GLN A 127 -5.87 1.77 19.50
N GLY A 128 -4.93 2.36 20.25
CA GLY A 128 -3.65 1.74 20.60
C GLY A 128 -3.73 0.31 21.20
N SER A 129 -4.90 -0.12 21.66
CA SER A 129 -5.20 -1.50 22.06
C SER A 129 -5.21 -2.50 20.89
N SER A 130 -5.87 -2.17 19.78
CA SER A 130 -6.13 -3.11 18.67
C SER A 130 -4.83 -3.52 17.98
N VAL A 131 -3.90 -2.59 17.75
CA VAL A 131 -2.60 -2.91 17.13
C VAL A 131 -1.78 -3.87 18.00
N SER A 132 -1.74 -3.64 19.31
CA SER A 132 -0.99 -4.51 20.22
C SER A 132 -1.65 -5.88 20.35
N GLN A 133 -2.98 -5.94 20.46
CA GLN A 133 -3.73 -7.19 20.45
C GLN A 133 -3.47 -8.00 19.18
N PHE A 134 -3.43 -7.35 18.00
CA PHE A 134 -3.10 -8.05 16.76
C PHE A 134 -1.71 -8.70 16.84
N VAL A 135 -0.69 -7.94 17.25
CA VAL A 135 0.68 -8.45 17.35
C VAL A 135 0.76 -9.63 18.33
N ASP A 136 0.11 -9.51 19.49
CA ASP A 136 0.11 -10.57 20.50
C ASP A 136 -0.59 -11.84 20.02
N ARG A 137 -1.74 -11.71 19.35
CA ARG A 137 -2.46 -12.83 18.76
C ARG A 137 -1.69 -13.46 17.60
N TYR A 138 -1.09 -12.63 16.76
CA TYR A 138 -0.40 -13.05 15.55
C TYR A 138 0.95 -13.71 15.84
N ARG A 139 1.74 -13.17 16.78
CA ARG A 139 3.09 -13.63 17.08
C ARG A 139 3.21 -14.45 18.34
N ASN A 140 2.47 -14.08 19.38
CA ASN A 140 2.57 -14.74 20.68
C ASN A 140 1.48 -15.81 20.87
N GLY A 141 0.59 -15.99 19.89
CA GLY A 141 -0.47 -17.01 19.93
C GLY A 141 -1.49 -16.77 21.03
N VAL A 142 -1.64 -15.52 21.48
CA VAL A 142 -2.66 -15.17 22.49
C VAL A 142 -4.04 -15.55 21.97
N ALA A 143 -4.78 -16.33 22.76
CA ALA A 143 -6.10 -16.78 22.40
C ALA A 143 -7.09 -15.62 22.30
N TRP A 144 -8.05 -15.72 21.39
CA TRP A 144 -9.21 -14.85 21.31
C TRP A 144 -10.44 -15.66 20.92
N ASN A 145 -11.62 -15.12 21.23
CA ASN A 145 -12.90 -15.70 20.85
C ASN A 145 -13.58 -14.81 19.80
N TYR A 146 -14.49 -15.41 19.02
CA TYR A 146 -15.41 -14.67 18.17
C TYR A 146 -16.67 -14.36 18.97
N ASP A 147 -17.28 -13.21 18.75
CA ASP A 147 -18.52 -12.84 19.42
C ASP A 147 -19.69 -13.62 18.79
N HIS A 148 -19.59 -13.96 17.51
CA HIS A 148 -20.56 -14.79 16.80
C HIS A 148 -19.90 -15.75 15.79
N PRO A 149 -20.43 -16.98 15.55
CA PRO A 149 -19.85 -17.92 14.59
C PRO A 149 -19.69 -17.39 13.16
N LEU A 150 -20.58 -16.48 12.74
CA LEU A 150 -20.57 -15.87 11.40
C LEU A 150 -19.35 -14.95 11.18
N GLU A 151 -18.76 -14.40 12.24
CA GLU A 151 -17.59 -13.51 12.12
C GLU A 151 -16.31 -14.27 11.75
N LYS A 152 -16.28 -15.59 11.99
CA LYS A 152 -15.09 -16.42 11.86
C LYS A 152 -14.46 -16.31 10.47
N ARG A 153 -15.28 -16.26 9.42
CA ARG A 153 -14.77 -16.13 8.04
C ARG A 153 -14.08 -14.79 7.81
N ALA A 154 -14.70 -13.69 8.23
CA ALA A 154 -14.17 -12.35 8.04
C ALA A 154 -12.97 -12.03 8.94
N LEU A 155 -13.00 -12.45 10.21
CA LEU A 155 -12.06 -12.01 11.23
C LEU A 155 -10.86 -12.95 11.44
N LYS A 156 -10.91 -14.21 10.96
CA LYS A 156 -9.79 -15.16 11.11
C LYS A 156 -8.47 -14.60 10.57
N ARG A 157 -8.49 -13.99 9.38
CA ARG A 157 -7.27 -13.44 8.75
C ARG A 157 -6.71 -12.21 9.47
N GLY A 158 -7.52 -11.49 10.23
CA GLY A 158 -7.08 -10.34 11.00
C GLY A 158 -6.89 -10.66 12.47
N TYR A 159 -6.86 -11.94 12.84
CA TYR A 159 -6.68 -12.37 14.23
C TYR A 159 -7.72 -11.74 15.16
N GLY A 160 -8.99 -11.74 14.73
CA GLY A 160 -10.09 -11.13 15.48
C GLY A 160 -10.17 -9.60 15.35
N ILE A 161 -9.36 -8.97 14.50
CA ILE A 161 -9.32 -7.52 14.29
C ILE A 161 -9.55 -7.21 12.81
N ILE A 162 -10.26 -6.12 12.53
CA ILE A 162 -10.48 -5.62 11.17
C ILE A 162 -9.28 -4.78 10.76
N ILE A 163 -8.59 -5.22 9.71
CA ILE A 163 -7.39 -4.60 9.14
C ILE A 163 -7.68 -4.16 7.70
N TRP A 164 -8.45 -4.96 6.97
CA TRP A 164 -8.74 -4.78 5.55
C TRP A 164 -10.20 -4.39 5.33
N GLN A 165 -10.46 -3.57 4.31
CA GLN A 165 -11.83 -3.15 3.96
C GLN A 165 -12.70 -4.33 3.54
N GLU A 166 -12.13 -5.33 2.87
CA GLU A 166 -12.89 -6.51 2.44
C GLU A 166 -13.28 -7.39 3.64
N GLN A 167 -12.64 -7.25 4.82
CA GLN A 167 -13.15 -7.89 6.04
C GLN A 167 -14.47 -7.27 6.47
N VAL A 168 -14.62 -5.95 6.35
CA VAL A 168 -15.87 -5.26 6.67
C VAL A 168 -16.98 -5.73 5.74
N VAL A 169 -16.72 -5.75 4.43
CA VAL A 169 -17.69 -6.23 3.44
C VAL A 169 -18.08 -7.68 3.70
N GLN A 170 -17.10 -8.55 3.95
CA GLN A 170 -17.35 -9.96 4.26
C GLN A 170 -18.14 -10.14 5.55
N LEU A 171 -17.82 -9.37 6.59
CA LEU A 171 -18.50 -9.45 7.88
C LEU A 171 -19.96 -9.00 7.76
N ILE A 172 -20.22 -7.91 7.03
CA ILE A 172 -21.57 -7.44 6.75
C ILE A 172 -22.33 -8.55 6.04
N SER A 173 -21.83 -9.04 4.90
CA SER A 173 -22.50 -10.10 4.12
C SER A 173 -22.72 -11.40 4.92
N ASP A 174 -21.76 -11.82 5.74
CA ASP A 174 -21.92 -13.04 6.54
C ASP A 174 -22.97 -12.87 7.65
N VAL A 175 -23.15 -11.67 8.22
CA VAL A 175 -24.06 -11.40 9.34
C VAL A 175 -25.45 -10.97 8.88
N SER A 176 -25.55 -10.19 7.80
CA SER A 176 -26.82 -9.63 7.30
C SER A 176 -27.49 -10.47 6.22
N GLY A 177 -26.78 -11.42 5.61
CA GLY A 177 -27.16 -11.99 4.31
C GLY A 177 -26.91 -11.01 3.17
#